data_AF-A0A9X1VWV5-F1
#
_entry.id   AF-A0A9X1VWV5-F1
#
_cell.length_a   1.000
_cell.length_b   1.000
_cell.length_c   1.000
_cell.angle_alpha   90.00
_cell.angle_beta   90.00
_cell.angle_gamma   90.00
#
_symmetry.space_group_name_H-M   'P 1'
#
loop_
_entity.id
_entity.type
_entity.pdbx_description
1 polymer ?
#
loop_
_entity_poly.entity_id
_entity_poly.type
_entity_poly.pdbx_seq_one_letter_code
_entity_poly.pdbx_strand_id
1 'polypeptide(L)'
;MAKHLDLEEQEQLDQLKHFWRQYGNLITWVLIVVFGSFAAWNGYQYWQRSQAAQASAMYDEVERAAQSGDLSRLERALGDMKDKYGGTAFAQQAGLLAAKTFYDKGNVEASRSALAWVADKASDEGYQALARLRLAGLLLETKAYDEALKQLSGSFPKDFEALVADRRGDILVLQGKKAEARADYEKAYKGFDERSEYRRLVEVKLNALGVDPRASAAVAPAASGSAAGEKP
;
A
#
# COMPACT_ATOMS: atom_id res chain seq x y z
N MET A 1 17.41 -34.91 63.09
CA MET A 1 17.40 -35.97 62.06
C MET A 1 17.93 -35.37 60.77
N ALA A 2 19.22 -35.59 60.48
CA ALA A 2 19.80 -35.19 59.20
C ALA A 2 19.24 -36.10 58.11
N LYS A 3 18.60 -35.54 57.09
CA LYS A 3 18.16 -36.30 55.92
C LYS A 3 19.42 -36.77 55.18
N HIS A 4 19.71 -38.06 55.27
CA HIS A 4 20.71 -38.70 54.43
C HIS A 4 20.12 -38.78 53.02
N LEU A 5 20.70 -38.05 52.07
CA LEU A 5 20.32 -38.15 50.66
C LEU A 5 20.74 -39.53 50.16
N ASP A 6 19.83 -40.23 49.49
CA ASP A 6 20.02 -41.58 48.97
C ASP A 6 21.21 -41.60 47.98
N LEU A 7 21.91 -42.73 47.82
CA LEU A 7 23.07 -42.82 46.92
C LEU A 7 22.68 -42.44 45.48
N GLU A 8 21.46 -42.79 45.07
CA GLU A 8 20.86 -42.44 43.79
C GLU A 8 20.62 -40.91 43.66
N GLU A 9 20.22 -40.24 44.74
CA GLU A 9 20.05 -38.77 44.75
C GLU A 9 21.40 -38.03 44.63
N GLN A 10 22.48 -38.59 45.18
CA GLN A 10 23.82 -38.03 45.05
C GLN A 10 24.35 -38.17 43.62
N GLU A 11 24.13 -39.33 42.98
CA GLU A 11 24.51 -39.54 41.58
C GLU A 11 23.73 -38.62 40.64
N GLN A 12 22.42 -38.41 40.87
CA GLN A 12 21.62 -37.44 40.11
C GLN A 12 22.10 -36.00 40.29
N LEU A 13 22.45 -35.60 41.52
CA LEU A 13 22.97 -34.27 41.79
C LEU A 13 24.31 -34.01 41.11
N ASP A 14 25.20 -35.00 41.07
CA ASP A 14 26.50 -34.85 40.43
C ASP A 14 26.41 -34.87 38.90
N GLN A 15 25.47 -35.63 38.31
CA GLN A 15 25.14 -35.53 36.88
C GLN A 15 24.62 -34.13 36.51
N LEU A 16 23.73 -33.55 37.32
CA LEU A 16 23.21 -32.20 37.10
C LEU A 16 24.31 -31.14 37.22
N LYS A 17 25.18 -31.24 38.23
CA LYS A 17 26.35 -30.35 38.38
C LYS A 17 27.28 -30.47 37.18
N HIS A 18 27.53 -31.67 36.67
CA HIS A 18 28.40 -31.89 35.52
C HIS A 18 27.80 -31.25 34.26
N PHE A 19 26.50 -31.50 34.00
CA PHE A 19 25.76 -30.87 32.92
C PHE A 19 25.83 -29.33 33.00
N TRP A 20 25.60 -28.76 34.18
CA TRP A 20 25.65 -27.30 34.34
C TRP A 20 27.06 -26.74 34.18
N ARG A 21 28.11 -27.45 34.63
CA ARG A 21 29.49 -27.04 34.38
C ARG A 21 29.85 -27.08 32.89
N GLN A 22 29.32 -28.05 32.15
CA GLN A 22 29.57 -28.22 30.72
C GLN A 22 28.78 -27.23 29.85
N TYR A 23 27.51 -26.98 30.18
CA TYR A 23 26.58 -26.22 29.34
C TYR A 23 26.08 -24.90 29.96
N GLY A 24 26.27 -24.66 31.25
CA GLY A 24 25.67 -23.53 31.96
C GLY A 24 26.06 -22.16 31.39
N ASN A 25 27.30 -21.99 30.91
CA ASN A 25 27.72 -20.75 30.25
C ASN A 25 26.98 -20.57 28.90
N LEU A 26 26.88 -21.62 28.09
CA LEU A 26 26.16 -21.60 26.81
C LEU A 26 24.67 -21.34 27.01
N ILE A 27 24.04 -22.03 27.97
CA ILE A 27 22.64 -21.81 28.35
C ILE A 27 22.43 -20.36 28.80
N THR A 28 23.34 -19.80 29.61
CA THR A 28 23.26 -18.40 30.07
C THR A 28 23.34 -17.42 28.90
N TRP A 29 24.29 -17.59 27.98
CA TRP A 29 24.40 -16.73 26.79
C TRP A 29 23.17 -16.83 25.89
N VAL A 30 22.64 -18.03 25.69
CA VAL A 30 21.40 -18.25 24.92
C VAL A 30 20.23 -17.53 25.60
N LEU A 31 20.07 -17.66 26.92
CA LEU A 31 19.01 -16.97 27.66
C LEU A 31 19.15 -15.44 27.58
N ILE A 32 20.38 -14.91 27.69
CA ILE A 32 20.63 -13.47 27.53
C ILE A 32 20.20 -12.99 26.14
N VAL A 33 20.57 -13.72 25.09
CA VAL A 33 20.18 -13.36 23.72
C VAL A 33 18.66 -13.42 23.58
N VAL A 34 18.02 -14.49 24.05
CA VAL A 34 16.55 -14.66 23.96
C VAL A 34 15.81 -13.54 24.71
N PHE A 35 16.14 -13.29 25.98
CA PHE A 35 15.48 -12.26 26.76
C PHE A 35 15.83 -10.85 26.28
N GLY A 36 17.07 -10.62 25.84
CA GLY A 36 17.50 -9.36 25.24
C GLY A 36 16.71 -9.04 23.97
N SER A 37 16.56 -10.02 23.07
CA SER A 37 15.74 -9.87 21.86
C SER A 37 14.28 -9.62 22.20
N PHE A 38 13.72 -10.34 23.18
CA PHE A 38 12.32 -10.15 23.60
C PHE A 38 12.09 -8.76 24.22
N ALA A 39 13.00 -8.28 25.07
CA ALA A 39 12.94 -6.96 25.67
C ALA A 39 13.06 -5.85 24.62
N ALA A 40 13.98 -5.99 23.66
CA ALA A 40 14.14 -5.07 22.54
C ALA A 40 12.86 -5.00 21.69
N TRP A 41 12.28 -6.15 21.36
CA TRP A 41 11.02 -6.21 20.61
C TRP A 41 9.86 -5.55 21.36
N ASN A 42 9.69 -5.83 22.66
CA ASN A 42 8.64 -5.21 23.46
C ASN A 42 8.82 -3.69 23.60
N GLY A 43 10.06 -3.23 23.81
CA GLY A 43 10.39 -1.80 23.85
C GLY A 43 10.07 -1.10 22.54
N TYR A 44 10.47 -1.69 21.40
CA TYR A 44 10.16 -1.17 20.07
C TYR A 44 8.65 -1.09 19.81
N GLN A 45 7.92 -2.16 20.13
CA GLN A 45 6.46 -2.22 20.00
C GLN A 45 5.75 -1.18 20.87
N TYR A 46 6.21 -0.96 22.11
CA TYR A 46 5.67 0.09 22.98
C TYR A 46 5.93 1.48 22.40
N TRP A 47 7.14 1.75 21.93
CA TRP A 47 7.49 3.01 21.29
C TRP A 47 6.63 3.27 20.05
N GLN A 48 6.47 2.27 19.17
CA GLN A 48 5.64 2.38 17.97
C GLN A 48 4.17 2.67 18.29
N ARG A 49 3.59 2.02 19.31
CA ARG A 49 2.22 2.31 19.78
C ARG A 49 2.09 3.72 20.34
N SER A 50 3.05 4.17 21.15
CA SER A 50 3.07 5.55 21.66
C SER A 50 3.19 6.56 20.53
N GLN A 51 4.04 6.30 19.53
CA GLN A 51 4.22 7.14 18.35
C GLN A 51 2.90 7.26 17.57
N ALA A 52 2.19 6.14 17.38
CA ALA A 52 0.89 6.12 16.69
C ALA A 52 -0.20 6.89 17.46
N ALA A 53 -0.25 6.79 18.79
CA ALA A 53 -1.21 7.52 19.62
C ALA A 53 -0.97 9.03 19.62
N GLN A 54 0.29 9.47 19.59
CA GLN A 54 0.60 10.89 19.44
C GLN A 54 0.32 11.39 18.02
N ALA A 55 0.63 10.57 17.01
CA ALA A 55 0.31 10.86 15.62
C ALA A 55 -1.20 11.00 15.39
N SER A 56 -2.04 10.19 16.03
CA SER A 56 -3.50 10.34 15.90
C SER A 56 -4.00 11.69 16.44
N ALA A 57 -3.47 12.15 17.57
CA ALA A 57 -3.83 13.47 18.10
C ALA A 57 -3.42 14.60 17.15
N MET A 58 -2.26 14.48 16.49
CA MET A 58 -1.80 15.43 15.48
C MET A 58 -2.63 15.35 14.18
N TYR A 59 -3.09 14.15 13.82
CA TYR A 59 -4.00 13.95 12.70
C TYR A 59 -5.32 14.72 12.91
N ASP A 60 -5.87 14.73 14.13
CA ASP A 60 -7.07 15.52 14.45
C ASP A 60 -6.84 17.02 14.19
N GLU A 61 -5.63 17.54 14.37
CA GLU A 61 -5.31 18.94 14.04
C GLU A 61 -5.28 19.20 12.53
N VAL A 62 -4.71 18.27 11.76
CA VAL A 62 -4.75 18.30 10.29
C VAL A 62 -6.19 18.27 9.81
N GLU A 63 -7.02 17.40 10.38
CA GLU A 63 -8.42 17.30 10.03
C GLU A 63 -9.19 18.59 10.32
N ARG A 64 -9.00 19.17 11.52
CA ARG A 64 -9.63 20.45 11.87
C ARG A 64 -9.19 21.58 10.94
N ALA A 65 -7.91 21.65 10.60
CA ALA A 65 -7.40 22.65 9.67
C ALA A 65 -7.96 22.47 8.24
N ALA A 66 -8.10 21.22 7.81
CA ALA A 66 -8.72 20.88 6.54
C ALA A 66 -10.20 21.27 6.49
N GLN A 67 -10.96 20.92 7.54
CA GLN A 67 -12.37 21.26 7.69
C GLN A 67 -12.61 22.77 7.75
N SER A 68 -11.75 23.53 8.43
CA SER A 68 -11.85 24.98 8.49
C SER A 68 -11.42 25.67 7.19
N GLY A 69 -10.76 24.95 6.28
CA GLY A 69 -10.22 25.50 5.03
C GLY A 69 -9.06 26.48 5.22
N ASP A 70 -8.39 26.45 6.37
CA ASP A 70 -7.23 27.29 6.66
C ASP A 70 -5.98 26.61 6.12
N LEU A 71 -5.58 27.00 4.91
CA LEU A 71 -4.46 26.37 4.20
C LEU A 71 -3.11 26.57 4.91
N SER A 72 -2.88 27.71 5.53
CA SER A 72 -1.64 27.99 6.25
C SER A 72 -1.54 27.18 7.54
N ARG A 73 -2.66 26.96 8.23
CA ARG A 73 -2.70 26.03 9.38
C ARG A 73 -2.53 24.59 8.92
N LEU A 74 -3.19 24.19 7.83
CA LEU A 74 -3.09 22.85 7.28
C LEU A 74 -1.65 22.50 6.87
N GLU A 75 -0.97 23.42 6.18
CA GLU A 75 0.42 23.23 5.76
C GLU A 75 1.37 23.07 6.95
N ARG A 76 1.23 23.91 7.98
CA ARG A 76 2.01 23.79 9.21
C ARG A 76 1.75 22.47 9.94
N ALA A 77 0.48 22.14 10.16
CA ALA A 77 0.11 20.90 10.84
C ALA A 77 0.60 19.66 10.09
N LEU A 78 0.51 19.66 8.76
CA LEU A 78 1.05 18.60 7.92
C LEU A 78 2.59 18.54 8.02
N GLY A 79 3.28 19.68 7.99
CA GLY A 79 4.73 19.75 8.15
C GLY A 79 5.19 19.12 9.47
N ASP A 80 4.60 19.56 10.57
CA ASP A 80 4.87 19.01 11.90
C ASP A 80 4.59 17.50 11.98
N MET A 81 3.50 17.04 11.34
CA MET A 81 3.14 15.63 11.26
C MET A 81 4.19 14.81 10.49
N LYS A 82 4.68 15.32 9.36
CA LYS A 82 5.71 14.68 8.55
C LYS A 82 7.04 14.58 9.31
N ASP A 83 7.43 15.66 9.98
CA ASP A 83 8.72 15.75 10.68
C ASP A 83 8.76 14.85 11.92
N LYS A 84 7.68 14.84 12.71
CA LYS A 84 7.64 14.11 13.99
C LYS A 84 7.12 12.69 13.86
N TYR A 85 6.21 12.44 12.91
CA TYR A 85 5.44 11.20 12.84
C TYR A 85 5.36 10.60 11.42
N GLY A 86 6.23 11.02 10.50
CA GLY A 86 6.17 10.64 9.09
C GLY A 86 6.14 9.14 8.80
N GLY A 87 6.71 8.32 9.69
CA GLY A 87 6.69 6.85 9.58
C GLY A 87 5.36 6.18 9.97
N THR A 88 4.36 6.94 10.43
CA THR A 88 3.07 6.39 10.88
C THR A 88 2.03 6.38 9.76
N ALA A 89 1.06 5.46 9.83
CA ALA A 89 -0.07 5.43 8.91
C ALA A 89 -0.92 6.72 8.99
N PHE A 90 -1.05 7.32 10.18
CA PHE A 90 -1.72 8.60 10.35
C PHE A 90 -1.06 9.73 9.56
N ALA A 91 0.28 9.76 9.46
CA ALA A 91 0.96 10.80 8.68
C ALA A 91 0.69 10.64 7.17
N GLN A 92 0.56 9.39 6.71
CA GLN A 92 0.23 9.06 5.32
C GLN A 92 -1.21 9.49 4.99
N GLN A 93 -2.16 9.19 5.89
CA GLN A 93 -3.54 9.66 5.80
C GLN A 93 -3.63 11.19 5.84
N ALA A 94 -2.87 11.85 6.72
CA ALA A 94 -2.78 13.31 6.80
C ALA A 94 -2.32 13.90 5.46
N GLY A 95 -1.28 13.32 4.86
CA GLY A 95 -0.79 13.73 3.54
C GLY A 95 -1.86 13.63 2.45
N LEU A 96 -2.62 12.52 2.41
CA LEU A 96 -3.71 12.34 1.45
C LEU A 96 -4.89 13.29 1.67
N LEU A 97 -5.26 13.54 2.93
CA LEU A 97 -6.32 14.50 3.29
C LEU A 97 -5.91 15.93 2.94
N ALA A 98 -4.69 16.32 3.30
CA ALA A 98 -4.15 17.62 2.99
C ALA A 98 -4.05 17.84 1.49
N ALA A 99 -3.55 16.85 0.74
CA ALA A 99 -3.50 16.90 -0.72
C ALA A 99 -4.87 17.19 -1.35
N LYS A 100 -5.90 16.44 -0.93
CA LYS A 100 -7.28 16.67 -1.38
C LYS A 100 -7.73 18.09 -1.05
N THR A 101 -7.50 18.54 0.17
CA THR A 101 -7.94 19.87 0.62
C THR A 101 -7.25 20.99 -0.14
N PHE A 102 -5.93 20.87 -0.36
CA PHE A 102 -5.17 21.82 -1.17
C PHE A 102 -5.72 21.90 -2.59
N TYR A 103 -6.01 20.75 -3.21
CA TYR A 103 -6.61 20.70 -4.54
C TYR A 103 -7.98 21.36 -4.59
N ASP A 104 -8.88 21.00 -3.65
CA ASP A 104 -10.24 21.54 -3.58
C ASP A 104 -10.25 23.07 -3.33
N LYS A 105 -9.18 23.62 -2.74
CA LYS A 105 -8.98 25.06 -2.52
C LYS A 105 -8.14 25.75 -3.60
N GLY A 106 -7.80 25.06 -4.68
CA GLY A 106 -7.06 25.60 -5.82
C GLY A 106 -5.54 25.70 -5.63
N ASN A 107 -4.99 25.23 -4.51
CA ASN A 107 -3.55 25.15 -4.29
C ASN A 107 -2.99 23.84 -4.87
N VAL A 108 -2.90 23.78 -6.19
CA VAL A 108 -2.46 22.59 -6.95
C VAL A 108 -1.03 22.19 -6.60
N GLU A 109 -0.12 23.15 -6.36
CA GLU A 109 1.28 22.85 -6.06
C GLU A 109 1.45 22.21 -4.68
N ALA A 110 0.76 22.73 -3.66
CA ALA A 110 0.77 22.09 -2.34
C ALA A 110 0.14 20.69 -2.36
N SER A 111 -0.91 20.49 -3.17
CA SER A 111 -1.50 19.17 -3.39
C SER A 111 -0.50 18.20 -4.01
N ARG A 112 0.20 18.64 -5.07
CA ARG A 112 1.25 17.88 -5.74
C ARG A 112 2.34 17.46 -4.78
N SER A 113 2.86 18.40 -3.97
CA SER A 113 3.90 18.13 -2.97
C SER A 113 3.45 17.15 -1.90
N ALA A 114 2.21 17.29 -1.41
CA ALA A 114 1.64 16.36 -0.44
C ALA A 114 1.49 14.94 -1.01
N LEU A 115 0.98 14.80 -2.24
CA LEU A 115 0.85 13.50 -2.91
C LEU A 115 2.21 12.85 -3.20
N ALA A 116 3.19 13.62 -3.70
CA ALA A 116 4.53 13.13 -3.95
C ALA A 116 5.17 12.59 -2.67
N TRP A 117 5.04 13.33 -1.57
CA TRP A 117 5.54 12.87 -0.28
C TRP A 117 4.90 11.55 0.16
N VAL A 118 3.58 11.37 0.02
CA VAL A 118 2.93 10.09 0.35
C VAL A 118 3.39 8.97 -0.58
N ALA A 119 3.49 9.24 -1.89
CA ALA A 119 3.94 8.27 -2.89
C ALA A 119 5.36 7.74 -2.61
N ASP A 120 6.21 8.57 -2.01
CA ASP A 120 7.62 8.26 -1.74
C ASP A 120 7.88 7.74 -0.32
N LYS A 121 7.08 8.17 0.67
CA LYS A 121 7.35 7.94 2.09
C LYS A 121 6.36 7.02 2.80
N ALA A 122 5.19 6.75 2.20
CA ALA A 122 4.24 5.86 2.83
C ALA A 122 4.82 4.44 2.97
N SER A 123 4.54 3.80 4.09
CA SER A 123 4.88 2.39 4.34
C SER A 123 3.81 1.43 3.83
N ASP A 124 2.57 1.93 3.69
CA ASP A 124 1.45 1.18 3.12
C ASP A 124 1.46 1.28 1.59
N GLU A 125 1.54 0.13 0.91
CA GLU A 125 1.58 0.07 -0.55
C GLU A 125 0.29 0.59 -1.21
N GLY A 126 -0.85 0.46 -0.53
CA GLY A 126 -2.13 1.01 -0.98
C GLY A 126 -2.14 2.53 -0.94
N TYR A 127 -1.60 3.16 0.10
CA TYR A 127 -1.44 4.62 0.14
C TYR A 127 -0.42 5.14 -0.87
N GLN A 128 0.69 4.43 -1.08
CA GLN A 128 1.62 4.77 -2.15
C GLN A 128 0.92 4.73 -3.53
N ALA A 129 0.20 3.64 -3.81
CA ALA A 129 -0.53 3.44 -5.07
C ALA A 129 -1.59 4.53 -5.29
N LEU A 130 -2.40 4.81 -4.27
CA LEU A 130 -3.42 5.85 -4.32
C LEU A 130 -2.81 7.24 -4.55
N ALA A 131 -1.72 7.56 -3.87
CA ALA A 131 -1.02 8.84 -4.03
C ALA A 131 -0.47 9.00 -5.45
N ARG A 132 0.17 7.97 -6.00
CA ARG A 132 0.69 7.96 -7.39
C ARG A 132 -0.43 8.12 -8.43
N LEU A 133 -1.56 7.42 -8.26
CA LEU A 133 -2.72 7.56 -9.14
C LEU A 133 -3.30 8.97 -9.14
N ARG A 134 -3.46 9.57 -7.95
CA ARG A 134 -3.94 10.95 -7.81
C ARG A 134 -2.94 11.96 -8.37
N LEU A 135 -1.65 11.75 -8.12
CA LEU A 135 -0.57 12.60 -8.63
C LEU A 135 -0.52 12.56 -10.16
N ALA A 136 -0.67 11.38 -10.77
CA ALA A 136 -0.78 11.25 -12.22
C ALA A 136 -2.01 11.98 -12.79
N GLY A 137 -3.14 11.97 -12.07
CA GLY A 137 -4.32 12.77 -12.43
C GLY A 137 -4.06 14.28 -12.41
N LEU A 138 -3.38 14.77 -11.37
CA LEU A 138 -3.01 16.19 -11.27
C LEU A 138 -2.01 16.60 -12.37
N LEU A 139 -1.04 15.74 -12.68
CA LEU A 139 -0.10 15.95 -13.79
C LEU A 139 -0.78 15.89 -15.16
N LEU A 140 -1.83 15.08 -15.31
CA LEU A 140 -2.65 15.03 -16.52
C LEU A 140 -3.34 16.38 -16.75
N GLU A 141 -3.92 16.98 -15.71
CA GLU A 141 -4.60 18.28 -15.78
C GLU A 141 -3.65 19.42 -16.17
N THR A 142 -2.40 19.37 -15.70
CA THR A 142 -1.35 20.33 -16.06
C THR A 142 -0.62 19.98 -17.36
N LYS A 143 -1.10 18.96 -18.10
CA LYS A 143 -0.52 18.45 -19.36
C LYS A 143 0.91 17.93 -19.25
N ALA A 144 1.37 17.63 -18.03
CA ALA A 144 2.67 17.02 -17.75
C ALA A 144 2.60 15.49 -17.98
N TYR A 145 2.29 15.08 -19.21
CA TYR A 145 1.94 13.69 -19.53
C TYR A 145 3.07 12.68 -19.27
N ASP A 146 4.32 13.04 -19.58
CA ASP A 146 5.45 12.13 -19.37
C ASP A 146 5.74 11.93 -17.87
N GLU A 147 5.57 12.98 -17.08
CA GLU A 147 5.65 12.88 -15.62
C GLU A 147 4.50 12.06 -15.06
N ALA A 148 3.28 12.22 -15.58
CA ALA A 148 2.12 11.43 -15.20
C ALA A 148 2.35 9.93 -15.47
N LEU A 149 2.88 9.58 -16.65
CA LEU A 149 3.21 8.19 -16.98
C LEU A 149 4.31 7.62 -16.08
N LYS A 150 5.31 8.43 -15.69
CA LYS A 150 6.35 8.00 -14.74
C LYS A 150 5.79 7.64 -13.37
N GLN A 151 4.74 8.34 -12.91
CA GLN A 151 4.08 7.96 -11.66
C GLN A 151 3.39 6.60 -11.73
N LEU A 152 3.09 6.11 -12.94
CA LEU A 152 2.31 4.89 -13.19
C LEU A 152 3.15 3.74 -13.76
N SER A 153 4.48 3.89 -13.87
CA SER A 153 5.37 2.87 -14.45
C SER A 153 5.93 1.87 -13.44
N GLY A 154 5.67 2.06 -12.13
CA GLY A 154 6.12 1.17 -11.07
C GLY A 154 5.23 -0.07 -10.88
N SER A 155 5.56 -0.87 -9.87
CA SER A 155 4.68 -1.94 -9.38
C SER A 155 3.54 -1.33 -8.56
N PHE A 156 2.35 -1.91 -8.67
CA PHE A 156 1.16 -1.54 -7.94
C PHE A 156 0.51 -2.79 -7.34
N PRO A 157 -0.18 -2.67 -6.19
CA PRO A 157 -1.00 -3.77 -5.68
C PRO A 157 -2.05 -4.16 -6.72
N LYS A 158 -2.40 -5.46 -6.76
CA LYS A 158 -3.30 -6.05 -7.76
C LYS A 158 -4.60 -5.28 -7.93
N ASP A 159 -5.19 -4.80 -6.83
CA ASP A 159 -6.46 -4.07 -6.82
C ASP A 159 -6.39 -2.70 -7.52
N PHE A 160 -5.19 -2.16 -7.71
CA PHE A 160 -4.96 -0.89 -8.40
C PHE A 160 -4.57 -1.06 -9.87
N GLU A 161 -4.17 -2.25 -10.32
CA GLU A 161 -3.66 -2.45 -11.69
C GLU A 161 -4.65 -1.99 -12.76
N ALA A 162 -5.94 -2.28 -12.58
CA ALA A 162 -6.98 -1.88 -13.53
C ALA A 162 -7.16 -0.35 -13.57
N LEU A 163 -7.09 0.32 -12.42
CA LEU A 163 -7.15 1.79 -12.32
C LEU A 163 -5.91 2.45 -12.93
N VAL A 164 -4.73 1.87 -12.72
CA VAL A 164 -3.47 2.34 -13.31
C VAL A 164 -3.51 2.23 -14.83
N ALA A 165 -4.00 1.10 -15.34
CA ALA A 165 -4.16 0.89 -16.77
C ALA A 165 -5.17 1.88 -17.37
N ASP A 166 -6.31 2.12 -16.72
CA ASP A 166 -7.29 3.12 -17.15
C ASP A 166 -6.67 4.53 -17.22
N ARG A 167 -5.96 4.96 -16.16
CA ARG A 167 -5.30 6.28 -16.13
C ARG A 167 -4.19 6.41 -17.18
N ARG A 168 -3.41 5.35 -17.41
CA ARG A 168 -2.40 5.35 -18.49
C ARG A 168 -3.06 5.50 -19.85
N GLY A 169 -4.17 4.80 -20.09
CA GLY A 169 -4.99 4.97 -21.28
C GLY A 169 -5.43 6.42 -21.48
N ASP A 170 -5.94 7.07 -20.42
CA ASP A 170 -6.35 8.49 -20.47
C ASP A 170 -5.21 9.41 -20.90
N ILE A 171 -4.02 9.23 -20.29
CA ILE A 171 -2.82 10.01 -20.64
C ILE A 171 -2.41 9.77 -22.10
N LEU A 172 -2.41 8.51 -22.55
CA LEU A 172 -2.02 8.13 -23.90
C LEU A 172 -2.99 8.66 -24.97
N VAL A 173 -4.29 8.69 -24.69
CA VAL A 173 -5.28 9.34 -25.57
C VAL A 173 -4.94 10.82 -25.76
N LEU A 174 -4.62 11.54 -24.68
CA LEU A 174 -4.26 12.96 -24.76
C LEU A 174 -2.91 13.20 -25.45
N GLN A 175 -2.00 12.21 -25.43
CA GLN A 175 -0.77 12.21 -26.23
C GLN A 175 -1.00 11.82 -27.71
N GLY A 176 -2.22 11.45 -28.12
CA GLY A 176 -2.53 10.99 -29.47
C GLY A 176 -2.15 9.53 -29.76
N LYS A 177 -1.64 8.80 -28.76
CA LYS A 177 -1.16 7.41 -28.86
C LYS A 177 -2.32 6.40 -28.72
N LYS A 178 -3.26 6.47 -29.65
CA LYS A 178 -4.53 5.72 -29.57
C LYS A 178 -4.37 4.20 -29.50
N ALA A 179 -3.39 3.63 -30.21
CA ALA A 179 -3.16 2.18 -30.20
C ALA A 179 -2.69 1.69 -28.82
N GLU A 180 -1.75 2.41 -28.21
CA GLU A 180 -1.26 2.12 -26.86
C GLU A 180 -2.37 2.33 -25.82
N ALA A 181 -3.17 3.39 -25.97
CA ALA A 181 -4.31 3.64 -25.09
C ALA A 181 -5.35 2.51 -25.14
N ARG A 182 -5.65 1.94 -26.31
CA ARG A 182 -6.56 0.78 -26.44
C ARG A 182 -6.04 -0.41 -25.64
N ALA A 183 -4.75 -0.73 -25.76
CA ALA A 183 -4.15 -1.85 -25.03
C ALA A 183 -4.27 -1.67 -23.52
N ASP A 184 -4.02 -0.46 -23.02
CA ASP A 184 -4.18 -0.14 -21.60
C ASP A 184 -5.64 -0.18 -21.13
N TYR A 185 -6.59 0.35 -21.90
CA TYR A 185 -8.00 0.23 -21.56
C TYR A 185 -8.53 -1.20 -21.62
N GLU A 186 -8.05 -2.04 -22.55
CA GLU A 186 -8.40 -3.47 -22.57
C GLU A 186 -7.87 -4.19 -21.33
N LYS A 187 -6.65 -3.86 -20.89
CA LYS A 187 -6.10 -4.36 -19.64
C LYS A 187 -6.97 -3.91 -18.46
N ALA A 188 -7.35 -2.64 -18.40
CA ALA A 188 -8.25 -2.11 -17.37
C ALA A 188 -9.61 -2.83 -17.36
N TYR A 189 -10.23 -2.99 -18.53
CA TYR A 189 -11.54 -3.63 -18.68
C TYR A 189 -11.52 -5.08 -18.19
N LYS A 190 -10.49 -5.85 -18.56
CA LYS A 190 -10.29 -7.23 -18.10
C LYS A 190 -9.97 -7.32 -16.60
N GLY A 191 -9.33 -6.29 -16.05
CA GLY A 191 -8.96 -6.23 -14.63
C GLY A 191 -10.11 -5.87 -13.70
N PHE A 192 -11.16 -5.20 -14.18
CA PHE A 192 -12.34 -4.89 -13.37
C PHE A 192 -13.36 -6.04 -13.37
N ASP A 193 -14.05 -6.20 -12.23
CA ASP A 193 -15.19 -7.11 -12.10
C ASP A 193 -16.30 -6.76 -13.12
N GLU A 194 -16.99 -7.78 -13.64
CA GLU A 194 -18.06 -7.60 -14.64
C GLU A 194 -19.23 -6.75 -14.15
N ARG A 195 -19.48 -6.76 -12.84
CA ARG A 195 -20.55 -5.98 -12.19
C ARG A 195 -20.08 -4.58 -11.78
N SER A 196 -18.80 -4.24 -11.98
CA SER A 196 -18.28 -2.93 -11.64
C SER A 196 -18.82 -1.86 -12.58
N GLU A 197 -19.44 -0.82 -12.02
CA GLU A 197 -19.82 0.39 -12.77
C GLU A 197 -18.59 1.07 -13.39
N TYR A 198 -17.41 0.95 -12.76
CA TYR A 198 -16.17 1.49 -13.31
C TYR A 198 -15.75 0.75 -14.59
N ARG A 199 -16.04 -0.56 -14.71
CA ARG A 199 -15.78 -1.31 -15.95
C ARG A 199 -16.60 -0.77 -17.12
N ARG A 200 -17.85 -0.37 -16.87
CA ARG A 200 -18.72 0.26 -17.89
C ARG A 200 -18.14 1.60 -18.37
N LEU A 201 -17.51 2.36 -17.49
CA LEU A 201 -16.82 3.60 -17.90
C LEU A 201 -15.64 3.30 -18.83
N VAL A 202 -14.80 2.32 -18.51
CA VAL A 202 -13.69 1.89 -19.38
C VAL A 202 -14.23 1.39 -20.73
N GLU A 203 -15.36 0.70 -20.72
CA GLU A 203 -16.03 0.26 -21.94
C GLU A 203 -16.38 1.43 -22.87
N VAL A 204 -16.95 2.51 -22.32
CA VAL A 204 -17.25 3.72 -23.09
C VAL A 204 -15.97 4.32 -23.68
N LYS A 205 -14.86 4.32 -22.93
CA LYS A 205 -13.55 4.80 -23.43
C LYS A 205 -13.03 3.92 -24.58
N LEU A 206 -13.16 2.59 -24.48
CA LEU A 206 -12.83 1.65 -25.56
C LEU A 206 -13.69 1.87 -26.81
N ASN A 207 -15.00 2.02 -26.62
CA ASN A 207 -15.95 2.29 -27.71
C ASN A 207 -15.62 3.61 -28.43
N ALA A 208 -15.23 4.66 -27.68
CA ALA A 208 -14.77 5.93 -28.25
C ALA A 208 -13.48 5.79 -29.08
N LEU A 209 -12.68 4.75 -28.81
CA LEU A 209 -11.53 4.38 -29.63
C LEU A 209 -11.87 3.38 -30.74
N GLY A 210 -13.13 2.98 -30.89
CA GLY A 210 -13.60 2.03 -31.91
C GLY A 210 -13.39 0.56 -31.56
N VAL A 211 -13.26 0.23 -30.28
CA VAL A 211 -13.15 -1.16 -29.79
C VAL A 211 -14.41 -1.51 -29.01
N ASP A 212 -15.13 -2.55 -29.43
CA ASP A 212 -16.22 -3.15 -28.65
C ASP A 212 -15.70 -4.38 -27.88
N PRO A 213 -15.44 -4.25 -26.57
CA PRO A 213 -14.93 -5.36 -25.77
C PRO A 213 -15.99 -6.42 -25.47
N ARG A 214 -17.29 -6.10 -25.57
CA ARG A 214 -18.38 -7.06 -25.34
C ARG A 214 -18.54 -8.00 -26.54
N ALA A 215 -18.49 -7.45 -27.75
CA ALA A 215 -18.47 -8.25 -28.97
C ALA A 215 -17.24 -9.17 -29.02
N SER A 216 -16.08 -8.68 -28.58
CA SER A 216 -14.84 -9.47 -28.56
C SER A 216 -14.88 -10.62 -27.54
N ALA A 217 -15.60 -10.46 -26.41
CA ALA A 217 -15.77 -11.53 -25.41
C ALA A 217 -16.75 -12.63 -25.87
N ALA A 218 -17.75 -12.29 -26.68
CA ALA A 218 -18.74 -13.25 -27.20
C ALA A 218 -18.19 -14.19 -28.30
N VAL A 219 -17.03 -13.87 -28.89
CA VAL A 219 -16.41 -14.62 -29.99
C VAL A 219 -15.35 -15.62 -29.49
N ALA A 220 -15.01 -15.63 -28.19
CA ALA A 220 -14.16 -16.68 -27.60
C ALA A 220 -14.91 -18.03 -27.62
N PRO A 221 -14.33 -19.11 -28.16
CA PRO A 221 -15.13 -20.14 -28.81
C PRO A 221 -15.88 -21.03 -27.81
N ALA A 222 -17.20 -21.10 -27.97
CA ALA A 222 -18.03 -22.25 -27.63
C ALA A 222 -17.74 -23.45 -28.57
N ALA A 223 -16.46 -23.79 -28.77
CA ALA A 223 -16.03 -24.92 -29.59
C ALA A 223 -15.54 -26.06 -28.70
N SER A 224 -16.45 -26.69 -27.97
CA SER A 224 -16.35 -28.09 -27.59
C SER A 224 -17.71 -28.58 -27.09
N GLY A 225 -18.49 -29.22 -27.97
CA GLY A 225 -19.68 -29.93 -27.52
C GLY A 225 -20.88 -29.89 -28.45
N SER A 226 -20.69 -30.07 -29.76
CA SER A 226 -21.72 -30.74 -30.57
C SER A 226 -21.16 -31.15 -31.92
N ALA A 227 -20.73 -32.41 -32.02
CA ALA A 227 -20.69 -33.12 -33.29
C ALA A 227 -21.06 -34.56 -32.99
N ALA A 228 -22.36 -34.83 -33.13
CA ALA A 228 -22.92 -36.16 -33.28
C ALA A 228 -22.20 -36.90 -34.43
N GLY A 229 -21.94 -38.19 -34.22
CA GLY A 229 -21.39 -39.10 -35.21
C GLY A 229 -22.04 -40.48 -35.05
N GLU A 230 -23.30 -40.56 -35.44
CA GLU A 230 -23.97 -41.78 -35.94
C GLU A 230 -23.05 -42.47 -36.97
N LYS A 231 -22.71 -43.76 -36.82
CA LYS A 231 -23.32 -44.96 -37.46
C LYS A 231 -22.20 -46.01 -37.69
N PRO A 232 -22.49 -47.26 -38.14
CA PRO A 232 -23.74 -48.01 -38.16
C PRO A 232 -23.73 -49.26 -37.26
#